data_AF-A0A1H0AX31-F1
#
_entry.id   AF-A0A1H0AX31-F1
#
_cell.length_a   1.000
_cell.length_b   1.000
_cell.length_c   1.000
_cell.angle_alpha   90.00
_cell.angle_beta   90.00
_cell.angle_gamma   90.00
#
_symmetry.space_group_name_H-M   'P 1'
#
loop_
_entity.id
_entity.type
_entity.pdbx_description
1 polymer ?
#
loop_
_entity_poly.entity_id
_entity_poly.type
_entity_poly.pdbx_seq_one_letter_code
_entity_poly.pdbx_strand_id
1 'polypeptide(L)'
;MPVSPYTRERLSEAARTSRTLSEALGKLGVEARGASRSYIRARMKRMGVDTSHFEREGVRWTKDVLEPVVRASTSVTEVLRRLGLDVVGGHHTNIGRRIRAYGIDTSHFGAPSRAGAGRGPAAPGGLLVEQPPEHSRRTAGRRLRRALVESGVPERCALCGTGPEWCGRPLPLEVDHMDGNWRDNRPHNLRLLCPNCHSVTDTYRGRGKARRPVPS
;
A
#
# COMPACT_ATOMS: atom_id res chain seq x y z
N MET A 1 -14.95 24.46 -31.20
CA MET A 1 -14.30 24.05 -29.94
C MET A 1 -15.27 24.31 -28.80
N PRO A 2 -15.73 23.31 -28.03
CA PRO A 2 -16.59 23.57 -26.90
C PRO A 2 -15.84 24.44 -25.88
N VAL A 3 -16.41 25.60 -25.56
CA VAL A 3 -15.85 26.52 -24.57
C VAL A 3 -15.92 25.79 -23.22
N SER A 4 -14.76 25.60 -22.57
CA SER A 4 -14.73 24.94 -21.28
C SER A 4 -15.58 25.71 -20.27
N PRO A 5 -16.43 25.05 -19.46
CA PRO A 5 -17.28 25.73 -18.48
C PRO A 5 -16.48 26.41 -17.35
N TYR A 6 -15.18 26.11 -17.25
CA TYR A 6 -14.25 26.69 -16.28
C TYR A 6 -13.42 27.79 -16.95
N THR A 7 -14.05 28.94 -17.17
CA THR A 7 -13.39 30.16 -17.63
C THR A 7 -12.52 30.76 -16.52
N ARG A 8 -11.60 31.65 -16.87
CA ARG A 8 -10.70 32.29 -15.90
C ARG A 8 -11.49 33.12 -14.90
N GLU A 9 -12.52 33.83 -15.36
CA GLU A 9 -13.37 34.70 -14.57
C GLU A 9 -14.12 33.88 -13.50
N ARG A 10 -14.73 32.76 -13.93
CA ARG A 10 -15.47 31.86 -13.04
C ARG A 10 -14.56 31.19 -12.00
N LEU A 11 -13.35 30.80 -12.40
CA LEU A 11 -12.36 30.21 -11.48
C LEU A 11 -11.81 31.24 -10.49
N SER A 12 -11.55 32.47 -10.94
CA SER A 12 -11.10 33.57 -10.07
C SER A 12 -12.15 33.96 -9.05
N GLU A 13 -13.42 34.05 -9.44
CA GLU A 13 -14.50 34.38 -8.50
C GLU A 13 -14.70 33.29 -7.45
N ALA A 14 -14.69 32.02 -7.87
CA ALA A 14 -14.75 30.89 -6.95
C ALA A 14 -13.54 30.86 -6.00
N ALA A 15 -12.34 31.21 -6.47
CA ALA A 15 -11.14 31.25 -5.64
C ALA A 15 -11.14 32.42 -4.65
N ARG A 16 -11.50 33.63 -5.09
CA ARG A 16 -11.52 34.83 -4.25
C ARG A 16 -12.50 34.72 -3.09
N THR A 17 -13.64 34.09 -3.32
CA THR A 17 -14.70 33.96 -2.31
C THR A 17 -14.53 32.75 -1.41
N SER A 18 -13.53 31.89 -1.63
CA SER A 18 -13.36 30.63 -0.89
C SER A 18 -12.07 30.61 -0.09
N ARG A 19 -12.11 29.98 1.08
CA ARG A 19 -10.91 29.74 1.90
C ARG A 19 -10.19 28.47 1.49
N THR A 20 -10.83 27.63 0.68
CA THR A 20 -10.34 26.29 0.37
C THR A 20 -10.71 25.82 -1.05
N LEU A 21 -10.02 24.77 -1.52
CA LEU A 21 -10.26 24.22 -2.86
C LEU A 21 -11.61 23.46 -2.97
N SER A 22 -12.07 22.74 -1.94
CA SER A 22 -13.38 22.06 -1.96
C SER A 22 -14.51 23.07 -1.93
N GLU A 23 -14.38 24.15 -1.16
CA GLU A 23 -15.37 25.22 -1.14
C GLU A 23 -15.46 25.88 -2.52
N ALA A 24 -14.31 26.17 -3.16
CA ALA A 24 -14.28 26.68 -4.53
C ALA A 24 -14.91 25.69 -5.52
N LEU A 25 -14.66 24.38 -5.38
CA LEU A 25 -15.30 23.33 -6.20
C LEU A 25 -16.81 23.25 -5.97
N GLY A 26 -17.28 23.38 -4.73
CA GLY A 26 -18.69 23.42 -4.37
C GLY A 26 -19.40 24.59 -5.04
N LYS A 27 -18.81 25.79 -5.01
CA LYS A 27 -19.32 26.98 -5.72
C LYS A 27 -19.31 26.83 -7.24
N LEU A 28 -18.42 26.00 -7.78
CA LEU A 28 -18.41 25.65 -9.20
C LEU A 28 -19.45 24.57 -9.56
N GLY A 29 -20.16 23.99 -8.59
CA GLY A 29 -21.12 22.90 -8.78
C GLY A 29 -20.46 21.54 -9.02
N VAL A 30 -19.21 21.37 -8.57
CA VAL A 30 -18.40 20.17 -8.81
C VAL A 30 -18.15 19.44 -7.49
N GLU A 31 -18.43 18.14 -7.46
CA GLU A 31 -18.05 17.32 -6.32
C GLU A 31 -16.53 17.26 -6.13
N ALA A 32 -16.07 17.41 -4.89
CA ALA A 32 -14.66 17.44 -4.51
C ALA A 32 -13.98 16.05 -4.52
N ARG A 33 -14.09 15.30 -5.62
CA ARG A 33 -13.40 14.02 -5.85
C ARG A 33 -11.94 14.23 -6.29
N GLY A 34 -11.08 13.22 -6.14
CA GLY A 34 -9.63 13.35 -6.41
C GLY A 34 -9.27 13.81 -7.84
N ALA A 35 -9.98 13.31 -8.85
CA ALA A 35 -9.74 13.67 -10.25
C ALA A 35 -10.19 15.11 -10.59
N SER A 36 -11.39 15.52 -10.14
CA SER A 36 -11.91 16.88 -10.35
C SER A 36 -11.08 17.93 -9.60
N ARG A 37 -10.63 17.62 -8.38
CA ARG A 37 -9.69 18.46 -7.61
C ARG A 37 -8.40 18.72 -8.37
N SER A 38 -7.78 17.67 -8.89
CA SER A 38 -6.52 17.76 -9.64
C SER A 38 -6.68 18.61 -10.91
N TYR A 39 -7.73 18.33 -11.69
CA TYR A 39 -8.02 19.03 -12.93
C TYR A 39 -8.23 20.54 -12.72
N ILE A 40 -9.09 20.92 -11.77
CA ILE A 40 -9.42 22.34 -11.52
C ILE A 40 -8.21 23.08 -10.94
N ARG A 41 -7.43 22.45 -10.05
CA ARG A 41 -6.21 23.06 -9.51
C ARG A 41 -5.16 23.31 -10.60
N ALA A 42 -4.96 22.34 -11.49
CA ALA A 42 -4.05 22.51 -12.63
C ALA A 42 -4.53 23.61 -13.58
N ARG A 43 -5.85 23.73 -13.76
CA ARG A 43 -6.47 24.75 -14.61
C ARG A 43 -6.34 26.16 -14.01
N MET A 44 -6.64 26.33 -12.72
CA MET A 44 -6.42 27.58 -11.98
C MET A 44 -4.96 28.06 -12.10
N LYS A 45 -4.00 27.14 -11.90
CA LYS A 45 -2.56 27.45 -12.07
C LYS A 45 -2.23 27.91 -13.49
N ARG A 46 -2.73 27.20 -14.52
CA ARG A 46 -2.48 27.54 -15.93
C ARG A 46 -3.05 28.91 -16.30
N MET A 47 -4.15 29.31 -15.68
CA MET A 47 -4.84 30.58 -15.94
C MET A 47 -4.40 31.72 -15.02
N GLY A 48 -3.39 31.49 -14.16
CA GLY A 48 -2.87 32.50 -13.24
C GLY A 48 -3.89 32.96 -12.20
N VAL A 49 -4.79 32.06 -11.77
CA VAL A 49 -5.73 32.34 -10.68
C VAL A 49 -4.98 32.18 -9.36
N ASP A 50 -4.98 33.22 -8.53
CA ASP A 50 -4.37 33.16 -7.21
C ASP A 50 -5.15 32.20 -6.31
N THR A 51 -4.41 31.26 -5.72
CA THR A 51 -4.90 30.24 -4.78
C THR A 51 -3.95 30.08 -3.60
N SER A 52 -3.05 31.06 -3.40
CA SER A 52 -2.04 31.04 -2.34
C SER A 52 -2.66 31.14 -0.94
N HIS A 53 -3.81 31.82 -0.83
CA HIS A 53 -4.60 31.95 0.38
C HIS A 53 -5.42 30.70 0.75
N PHE A 54 -5.47 29.68 -0.11
CA PHE A 54 -6.23 28.46 0.20
C PHE A 54 -5.60 27.69 1.35
N GLU A 55 -6.40 27.45 2.39
CA GLU A 55 -6.06 26.58 3.50
C GLU A 55 -5.91 25.12 3.01
N ARG A 56 -5.04 24.36 3.69
CA ARG A 56 -4.83 22.95 3.39
C ARG A 56 -6.04 22.12 3.83
N GLU A 57 -6.89 21.77 2.88
CA GLU A 57 -7.94 20.78 3.11
C GLU A 57 -7.44 19.34 3.00
N GLY A 58 -8.14 18.44 3.69
CA GLY A 58 -7.95 17.00 3.51
C GLY A 58 -6.97 16.38 4.49
N VAL A 59 -6.61 17.08 5.57
CA VAL A 59 -5.92 16.48 6.69
C VAL A 59 -6.96 15.73 7.54
N ARG A 60 -7.50 14.61 7.03
CA ARG A 60 -8.48 13.75 7.74
C ARG A 60 -8.05 13.42 9.19
N TRP A 61 -6.74 13.41 9.43
CA TRP A 61 -6.14 13.19 10.73
C TRP A 61 -5.36 14.44 11.15
N THR A 62 -6.08 15.43 11.67
CA THR A 62 -5.50 16.61 12.33
C THR A 62 -4.95 16.24 13.70
N LYS A 63 -4.19 17.14 14.32
CA LYS A 63 -3.73 16.95 15.69
C LYS A 63 -4.92 16.75 16.65
N ASP A 64 -5.95 17.59 16.54
CA ASP A 64 -7.14 17.56 17.38
C ASP A 64 -7.93 16.24 17.28
N VAL A 65 -7.89 15.59 16.12
CA VAL A 65 -8.51 14.26 15.92
C VAL A 65 -7.63 13.15 16.49
N LEU A 66 -6.32 13.23 16.30
CA LEU A 66 -5.39 12.15 16.69
C LEU A 66 -5.06 12.16 18.19
N GLU A 67 -4.89 13.33 18.79
CA GLU A 67 -4.45 13.49 20.18
C GLU A 67 -5.36 12.81 21.21
N PRO A 68 -6.70 12.98 21.20
CA PRO A 68 -7.56 12.27 22.15
C PRO A 68 -7.53 10.75 21.92
N VAL A 69 -7.44 10.30 20.68
CA VAL A 69 -7.42 8.88 20.33
C VAL A 69 -6.10 8.23 20.74
N VAL A 70 -4.98 8.91 20.54
CA VAL A 70 -3.66 8.46 20.99
C VAL A 70 -3.60 8.37 22.51
N ARG A 71 -4.09 9.39 23.22
CA ARG A 71 -4.13 9.38 24.69
C ARG A 71 -4.94 8.19 25.23
N ALA A 72 -6.05 7.85 24.56
CA ALA A 72 -6.89 6.73 24.95
C ALA A 72 -6.40 5.35 24.47
N SER A 73 -5.30 5.29 23.71
CA SER A 73 -4.76 4.05 23.14
C SER A 73 -3.45 3.63 23.78
N THR A 74 -3.14 2.35 23.71
CA THR A 74 -1.86 1.77 24.17
C THR A 74 -0.93 1.37 23.02
N SER A 75 -1.40 1.46 21.77
CA SER A 75 -0.61 1.16 20.57
C SER A 75 -1.17 1.84 19.32
N VAL A 76 -0.35 1.99 18.27
CA VAL A 76 -0.79 2.51 16.97
C VAL A 76 -1.87 1.63 16.33
N THR A 77 -1.85 0.31 16.56
CA THR A 77 -2.90 -0.60 16.10
C THR A 77 -4.24 -0.27 16.75
N GLU A 78 -4.24 0.04 18.04
CA GLU A 78 -5.44 0.44 18.76
C GLU A 78 -5.95 1.80 18.27
N VAL A 79 -5.05 2.76 18.02
CA VAL A 79 -5.39 4.03 17.37
C VAL A 79 -6.12 3.78 16.04
N LEU A 80 -5.58 2.91 15.17
CA LEU A 80 -6.24 2.58 13.90
C LEU A 80 -7.65 2.02 14.10
N ARG A 81 -7.83 1.08 15.04
CA ARG A 81 -9.14 0.49 15.35
C ARG A 81 -10.13 1.55 15.85
N ARG A 82 -9.71 2.43 16.76
CA ARG A 82 -10.55 3.52 17.29
C ARG A 82 -10.91 4.55 16.24
N LEU A 83 -10.05 4.73 15.22
CA LEU A 83 -10.34 5.57 14.05
C LEU A 83 -11.21 4.86 12.99
N GLY A 84 -11.62 3.61 13.22
CA GLY A 84 -12.39 2.81 12.26
C GLY A 84 -11.61 2.41 11.01
N LEU A 85 -10.28 2.31 11.12
CA LEU A 85 -9.39 1.95 10.00
C LEU A 85 -8.95 0.50 10.08
N ASP A 86 -8.88 -0.13 8.91
CA ASP A 86 -8.25 -1.45 8.79
C ASP A 86 -6.79 -1.40 9.22
N VAL A 87 -6.36 -2.46 9.93
CA VAL A 87 -4.98 -2.62 10.40
C VAL A 87 -4.11 -3.13 9.24
N VAL A 88 -3.90 -2.25 8.25
CA VAL A 88 -3.03 -2.48 7.11
C VAL A 88 -1.78 -1.59 7.20
N GLY A 89 -0.66 -2.05 6.63
CA GLY A 89 0.63 -1.37 6.75
C GLY A 89 0.64 0.08 6.24
N GLY A 90 -0.19 0.38 5.22
CA GLY A 90 -0.34 1.73 4.68
C GLY A 90 -0.93 2.71 5.70
N HIS A 91 -2.03 2.34 6.37
CA HIS A 91 -2.65 3.18 7.40
C HIS A 91 -1.75 3.32 8.63
N HIS A 92 -1.11 2.23 9.05
CA HIS A 92 -0.16 2.27 10.16
C HIS A 92 0.99 3.25 9.90
N THR A 93 1.56 3.23 8.69
CA THR A 93 2.62 4.16 8.30
C THR A 93 2.12 5.60 8.25
N ASN A 94 0.94 5.84 7.68
CA ASN A 94 0.37 7.18 7.55
C ASN A 94 0.08 7.81 8.91
N ILE A 95 -0.65 7.11 9.78
CA ILE A 95 -1.03 7.60 11.11
C ILE A 95 0.21 7.77 11.98
N GLY A 96 1.13 6.79 11.98
CA GLY A 96 2.38 6.90 12.74
C GLY A 96 3.25 8.08 12.31
N ARG A 97 3.28 8.44 11.01
CA ARG A 97 3.97 9.65 10.54
C ARG A 97 3.31 10.92 11.06
N ARG A 98 1.97 10.98 11.06
CA ARG A 98 1.23 12.16 11.52
C ARG A 98 1.36 12.39 13.03
N ILE A 99 1.26 11.33 13.83
CA ILE A 99 1.47 11.39 15.29
C ILE A 99 2.83 12.03 15.60
N ARG A 100 3.90 11.55 14.94
CA ARG A 100 5.25 12.13 15.09
C ARG A 100 5.34 13.58 14.61
N ALA A 101 4.74 13.88 13.45
CA ALA A 101 4.77 15.23 12.89
C ALA A 101 4.07 16.26 13.80
N TYR A 102 3.05 15.85 14.56
CA TYR A 102 2.37 16.71 15.53
C TYR A 102 2.99 16.72 16.92
N GLY A 103 4.04 15.92 17.15
CA GLY A 103 4.68 15.79 18.45
C GLY A 103 3.75 15.26 19.53
N ILE A 104 2.79 14.40 19.18
CA ILE A 104 1.87 13.80 20.16
C ILE A 104 2.64 12.75 20.95
N ASP A 105 2.59 12.83 22.29
CA ASP A 105 3.27 11.87 23.15
C ASP A 105 2.68 10.46 22.99
N THR A 106 3.57 9.49 22.84
CA THR A 106 3.25 8.06 22.79
C THR A 106 4.11 7.26 23.75
N SER A 107 4.69 7.91 24.76
CA SER A 107 5.55 7.26 25.76
C SER A 107 4.80 6.16 26.53
N HIS A 108 3.48 6.32 26.71
CA HIS A 108 2.58 5.36 27.33
C HIS A 108 2.23 4.17 26.44
N PHE A 109 2.61 4.18 25.15
CA PHE A 109 2.36 3.03 24.29
C PHE A 109 3.21 1.85 24.77
N GLY A 110 2.55 0.72 24.98
CA GLY A 110 3.22 -0.51 25.39
C GLY A 110 4.28 -0.88 24.35
N ALA A 111 5.46 -1.29 24.83
CA ALA A 111 6.47 -1.88 23.96
C ALA A 111 5.79 -2.99 23.16
N PRO A 112 5.98 -3.05 21.82
CA PRO A 112 5.40 -4.12 21.04
C PRO A 112 5.81 -5.43 21.69
N SER A 113 4.82 -6.23 22.10
CA SER A 113 5.11 -7.53 22.70
C SER A 113 6.01 -8.26 21.72
N ARG A 114 7.21 -8.63 22.18
CA ARG A 114 8.10 -9.50 21.42
C ARG A 114 7.55 -10.92 21.42
N ALA A 115 6.25 -11.11 21.17
CA ALA A 115 5.56 -12.38 20.96
C ALA A 115 6.04 -13.11 19.68
N GLY A 116 7.25 -12.80 19.20
CA GLY A 116 7.97 -13.47 18.14
C GLY A 116 9.48 -13.55 18.37
N ALA A 117 10.04 -13.05 19.48
CA ALA A 117 11.48 -13.14 19.75
C ALA A 117 11.97 -14.56 20.05
N GLY A 118 11.07 -15.53 20.21
CA GLY A 118 11.40 -16.96 20.34
C GLY A 118 11.26 -17.77 19.06
N ARG A 119 10.82 -17.20 17.93
CA ARG A 119 10.75 -17.97 16.68
C ARG A 119 12.09 -17.87 15.98
N GLY A 120 12.99 -18.77 16.33
CA GLY A 120 14.11 -19.14 15.45
C GLY A 120 13.62 -19.37 14.02
N PRO A 121 14.49 -19.25 12.99
CA PRO A 121 14.08 -19.47 11.62
C PRO A 121 13.34 -20.80 11.53
N ALA A 122 12.05 -20.75 11.21
CA ALA A 122 11.25 -21.95 10.98
C ALA A 122 12.03 -22.85 10.01
N ALA A 123 12.21 -24.11 10.39
CA ALA A 123 12.83 -25.11 9.53
C ALA A 123 12.16 -25.08 8.14
N PRO A 124 12.88 -25.40 7.04
CA PRO A 124 12.35 -25.34 5.68
C PRO A 124 10.95 -25.97 5.55
N GLY A 125 10.74 -27.13 6.17
CA GLY A 125 9.47 -27.84 6.19
C GLY A 125 8.30 -27.09 6.85
N GLY A 126 8.56 -26.18 7.79
CA GLY A 126 7.52 -25.36 8.42
C GLY A 126 7.04 -24.19 7.56
N LEU A 127 7.72 -23.90 6.44
CA LEU A 127 7.36 -22.83 5.51
C LEU A 127 6.74 -23.35 4.21
N LEU A 128 7.10 -24.56 3.80
CA LEU A 128 6.64 -25.19 2.56
C LEU A 128 5.35 -26.00 2.76
N VAL A 129 4.37 -25.36 3.40
CA VAL A 129 3.06 -25.93 3.71
C VAL A 129 1.94 -25.01 3.23
N GLU A 130 0.76 -25.59 3.04
CA GLU A 130 -0.45 -24.82 2.82
C GLU A 130 -0.84 -24.09 4.13
N GLN A 131 -1.08 -22.79 4.03
CA GLN A 131 -1.46 -21.97 5.18
C GLN A 131 -2.97 -22.03 5.41
N PRO A 132 -3.42 -22.09 6.68
CA PRO A 132 -4.84 -22.07 6.99
C PRO A 132 -5.51 -20.80 6.46
N PRO A 133 -6.79 -20.85 6.07
CA PRO A 133 -7.48 -19.69 5.50
C PRO A 133 -7.61 -18.52 6.49
N GLU A 134 -7.73 -18.83 7.78
CA GLU A 134 -7.96 -17.88 8.87
C GLU A 134 -6.63 -17.33 9.43
N HIS A 135 -6.55 -16.02 9.60
CA HIS A 135 -5.44 -15.28 10.22
C HIS A 135 -4.03 -15.47 9.62
N SER A 136 -3.90 -16.13 8.47
CA SER A 136 -2.63 -16.32 7.78
C SER A 136 -2.07 -15.02 7.20
N ARG A 137 -0.76 -14.82 7.36
CA ARG A 137 -0.01 -13.73 6.75
C ARG A 137 0.86 -14.29 5.65
N ARG A 138 0.87 -13.63 4.49
CA ARG A 138 1.70 -14.03 3.35
C ARG A 138 3.17 -14.18 3.79
N THR A 139 3.72 -15.37 3.58
CA THR A 139 5.15 -15.61 3.81
C THR A 139 5.94 -14.75 2.83
N ALA A 140 6.96 -14.05 3.35
CA ALA A 140 7.83 -13.26 2.50
C ALA A 140 8.57 -14.16 1.50
N GLY A 141 8.56 -13.80 0.20
CA GLY A 141 9.15 -14.62 -0.86
C GLY A 141 10.61 -15.03 -0.61
N ARG A 142 11.43 -14.16 -0.01
CA ARG A 142 12.81 -14.49 0.40
C ARG A 142 12.91 -15.71 1.31
N ARG A 143 11.93 -15.91 2.20
CA ARG A 143 11.89 -17.04 3.14
C ARG A 143 11.51 -18.33 2.44
N LEU A 144 10.57 -18.25 1.48
CA LEU A 144 10.19 -19.38 0.65
C LEU A 144 11.32 -19.80 -0.28
N ARG A 145 11.99 -18.85 -0.95
CA ARG A 145 13.18 -19.12 -1.78
C ARG A 145 14.24 -19.86 -0.98
N ARG A 146 14.59 -19.33 0.21
CA ARG A 146 15.56 -19.98 1.08
C ARG A 146 15.15 -21.40 1.44
N ALA A 147 13.89 -21.60 1.86
CA ALA A 147 13.38 -22.92 2.21
C ALA A 147 13.41 -23.91 1.02
N LEU A 148 13.11 -23.45 -0.20
CA LEU A 148 13.19 -24.26 -1.42
C LEU A 148 14.64 -24.67 -1.73
N VAL A 149 15.58 -23.73 -1.65
CA VAL A 149 17.00 -24.02 -1.89
C VAL A 149 17.56 -24.97 -0.83
N GLU A 150 17.23 -24.72 0.45
CA GLU A 150 17.59 -25.60 1.57
C GLU A 150 16.94 -27.00 1.45
N SER A 151 15.79 -27.13 0.77
CA SER A 151 15.16 -28.42 0.47
C SER A 151 15.68 -29.08 -0.81
N GLY A 152 16.73 -28.56 -1.44
CA GLY A 152 17.37 -29.14 -2.63
C GLY A 152 16.79 -28.67 -3.97
N VAL A 153 15.87 -27.70 -3.98
CA VAL A 153 15.41 -27.09 -5.24
C VAL A 153 16.55 -26.27 -5.83
N PRO A 154 16.97 -26.54 -7.08
CA PRO A 154 18.06 -25.79 -7.68
C PRO A 154 17.74 -24.32 -7.80
N GLU A 155 18.70 -23.46 -7.46
CA GLU A 155 18.57 -22.02 -7.52
C GLU A 155 18.72 -21.49 -8.95
N ARG A 156 17.79 -21.88 -9.82
CA ARG A 156 17.71 -21.44 -11.22
C ARG A 156 16.27 -21.17 -11.61
N CYS A 157 16.09 -20.31 -12.61
CA CYS A 157 14.79 -20.05 -13.20
C CYS A 157 14.22 -21.36 -13.77
N ALA A 158 13.01 -21.73 -13.35
CA ALA A 158 12.32 -22.92 -13.84
C ALA A 158 11.91 -22.83 -15.31
N LEU A 159 11.92 -21.63 -15.91
CA LEU A 159 11.55 -21.42 -17.32
C LEU A 159 12.77 -21.31 -18.23
N CYS A 160 13.73 -20.42 -17.93
CA CYS A 160 14.87 -20.16 -18.81
C CYS A 160 16.22 -20.69 -18.28
N GLY A 161 16.24 -21.31 -17.10
CA GLY A 161 17.47 -21.86 -16.51
C GLY A 161 18.45 -20.83 -15.95
N THR A 162 18.20 -19.52 -16.08
CA THR A 162 19.07 -18.47 -15.52
C THR A 162 19.28 -18.67 -14.02
N GLY A 163 20.55 -18.71 -13.60
CA GLY A 163 20.94 -18.86 -12.20
C GLY A 163 20.76 -17.59 -11.36
N PRO A 164 21.35 -17.53 -10.16
CA PRO A 164 21.25 -16.40 -9.25
C PRO A 164 22.23 -15.28 -9.57
N GLU A 165 22.92 -15.33 -10.72
CA GLU A 165 23.87 -14.33 -11.19
C GLU A 165 23.56 -13.95 -12.63
N TRP A 166 23.69 -12.66 -12.93
CA TRP A 166 23.54 -12.09 -14.27
C TRP A 166 24.63 -11.05 -14.51
N CYS A 167 25.46 -11.25 -15.54
CA CYS A 167 26.59 -10.38 -15.87
C CYS A 167 27.50 -10.09 -14.65
N GLY A 168 27.85 -11.12 -13.86
CA GLY A 168 28.69 -10.96 -12.66
C GLY A 168 28.01 -10.29 -11.48
N ARG A 169 26.69 -10.06 -11.51
CA ARG A 169 25.93 -9.42 -10.43
C ARG A 169 24.85 -10.35 -9.89
N PRO A 170 24.54 -10.30 -8.58
CA PRO A 170 23.44 -11.08 -8.03
C PRO A 170 22.11 -10.76 -8.70
N LEU A 171 21.43 -11.81 -9.19
CA LEU A 171 20.07 -11.78 -9.72
C LEU A 171 19.16 -12.56 -8.76
N PRO A 172 18.42 -11.89 -7.87
CA PRO A 172 17.50 -12.56 -6.98
C PRO A 172 16.38 -13.25 -7.79
N LEU A 173 16.31 -14.58 -7.71
CA LEU A 173 15.14 -15.30 -8.21
C LEU A 173 13.92 -15.01 -7.33
N GLU A 174 12.77 -14.87 -7.98
CA GLU A 174 11.48 -14.61 -7.37
C GLU A 174 10.70 -15.92 -7.21
N VAL A 175 9.93 -16.04 -6.13
CA VAL A 175 9.03 -17.18 -5.92
C VAL A 175 7.71 -16.89 -6.60
N ASP A 176 7.32 -17.76 -7.51
CA ASP A 176 6.02 -17.76 -8.17
C ASP A 176 5.17 -18.93 -7.65
N HIS A 177 3.89 -18.64 -7.39
CA HIS A 177 2.85 -19.62 -7.06
C HIS A 177 2.15 -19.96 -8.38
N MET A 178 2.28 -21.20 -8.85
CA MET A 178 1.79 -21.60 -10.19
C MET A 178 0.28 -21.35 -10.35
N ASP A 179 -0.49 -21.60 -9.30
CA ASP A 179 -1.94 -21.35 -9.24
C ASP A 179 -2.33 -19.92 -8.82
N GLY A 180 -1.36 -19.09 -8.44
CA GLY A 180 -1.56 -17.73 -7.91
C GLY A 180 -2.09 -17.68 -6.46
N ASN A 181 -2.32 -18.83 -5.81
CA ASN A 181 -2.74 -18.92 -4.42
C ASN A 181 -1.54 -18.78 -3.48
N TRP A 182 -1.35 -17.57 -2.96
CA TRP A 182 -0.26 -17.26 -2.04
C TRP A 182 -0.25 -18.09 -0.74
N ARG A 183 -1.36 -18.76 -0.39
CA ARG A 183 -1.44 -19.61 0.81
C ARG A 183 -0.84 -20.98 0.60
N ASP A 184 -0.85 -21.50 -0.62
CA ASP A 184 -0.30 -22.83 -0.91
C ASP A 184 1.20 -22.73 -1.18
N ASN A 185 2.01 -22.89 -0.12
CA ASN A 185 3.47 -22.88 -0.24
C ASN A 185 4.07 -24.28 -0.41
N ARG A 186 3.26 -25.30 -0.74
CA ARG A 186 3.79 -26.65 -0.94
C ARG A 186 4.73 -26.65 -2.15
N PRO A 187 5.81 -27.45 -2.14
CA PRO A 187 6.84 -27.39 -3.18
C PRO A 187 6.32 -27.56 -4.61
N HIS A 188 5.27 -28.38 -4.80
CA HIS A 188 4.66 -28.60 -6.11
C HIS A 188 4.00 -27.36 -6.72
N ASN A 189 3.54 -26.41 -5.89
CA ASN A 189 2.92 -25.17 -6.35
C ASN A 189 3.92 -24.02 -6.47
N LEU A 190 5.16 -24.19 -6.03
CA LEU A 190 6.18 -23.15 -6.04
C LEU A 190 7.21 -23.37 -7.14
N ARG A 191 7.63 -22.28 -7.80
CA ARG A 191 8.80 -22.28 -8.68
C ARG A 191 9.63 -21.02 -8.50
N LEU A 192 10.93 -21.15 -8.71
CA LEU A 192 11.85 -20.00 -8.77
C LEU A 192 11.89 -19.48 -10.21
N LEU A 193 11.66 -18.19 -10.39
CA LEU A 193 11.71 -17.52 -11.70
C LEU A 193 12.67 -16.33 -11.66
N CYS A 194 13.38 -16.07 -12.75
CA CYS A 194 14.08 -14.81 -12.90
C CYS A 194 13.06 -13.65 -13.07
N PRO A 195 13.42 -12.40 -12.77
CA PRO A 195 12.51 -11.26 -12.89
C PRO A 195 11.87 -11.11 -14.27
N ASN A 196 12.62 -11.44 -15.33
CA ASN A 196 12.13 -11.37 -16.71
C ASN A 196 11.03 -12.43 -16.97
N CYS A 197 11.31 -13.69 -16.68
CA CYS A 197 10.35 -14.78 -16.84
C CYS A 197 9.14 -14.66 -15.91
N HIS A 198 9.32 -14.13 -14.70
CA HIS A 198 8.19 -13.91 -13.80
C HIS A 198 7.25 -12.81 -14.33
N SER A 199 7.80 -11.75 -14.96
CA SER A 199 6.98 -10.63 -15.44
C SER A 199 5.94 -10.99 -16.51
N VAL A 200 6.16 -12.11 -17.21
CA VAL A 200 5.28 -12.62 -18.26
C VAL A 200 4.25 -13.63 -17.76
N THR A 201 4.28 -14.05 -16.48
CA THR A 201 3.26 -14.97 -15.95
C THR A 201 1.91 -14.27 -15.75
N ASP A 202 0.82 -15.03 -15.79
CA ASP A 202 -0.53 -14.53 -15.50
C ASP A 202 -0.70 -14.13 -14.02
N THR A 203 0.10 -14.71 -13.13
CA THR A 203 0.11 -14.49 -11.68
C THR A 203 0.94 -13.27 -11.28
N TYR A 204 1.74 -12.69 -12.18
CA TYR A 204 2.72 -11.65 -11.88
C TYR A 204 2.09 -10.47 -11.16
N ARG A 205 2.62 -10.15 -9.96
CA ARG A 205 2.16 -9.03 -9.11
C ARG A 205 0.64 -8.97 -8.91
N GLY A 206 -0.04 -10.12 -8.95
CA GLY A 206 -1.49 -10.18 -8.78
C GLY A 206 -2.31 -9.81 -10.03
N ARG A 207 -1.69 -9.82 -11.22
CA ARG A 207 -2.37 -9.61 -12.52
C ARG A 207 -3.61 -10.51 -12.69
N GLY A 208 -3.54 -11.76 -12.24
CA GLY A 208 -4.68 -12.71 -12.25
C GLY A 208 -5.84 -12.41 -11.28
N LYS A 209 -5.70 -11.46 -10.34
CA LYS A 209 -6.79 -11.16 -9.36
C LYS A 209 -8.00 -10.48 -10.00
N ALA A 210 -7.84 -9.80 -11.13
CA ALA A 210 -8.93 -9.16 -11.84
C ALA A 210 -9.78 -10.13 -12.69
N ARG A 211 -9.34 -11.39 -12.83
CA ARG A 211 -9.95 -12.38 -13.74
C ARG A 211 -10.69 -13.52 -13.04
N ARG A 212 -10.79 -13.55 -11.71
CA ARG A 212 -11.61 -14.58 -11.03
C ARG A 212 -13.08 -14.17 -11.16
N PRO A 213 -13.94 -14.95 -11.86
CA PRO A 213 -15.38 -14.82 -11.68
C PRO A 213 -15.67 -15.09 -10.20
N VAL A 214 -16.57 -14.30 -9.63
CA VAL A 214 -17.20 -14.64 -8.35
C VAL A 214 -17.84 -16.02 -8.55
N PRO A 215 -17.61 -17.02 -7.68
CA PRO A 215 -18.36 -18.26 -7.76
C PRO A 215 -19.84 -17.91 -7.55
N SER A 216 -20.69 -18.30 -8.49
CA SER A 216 -22.16 -18.28 -8.35
C SER A 216 -22.61 -19.17 -7.19
#